data_AF-A0A1J5PIC5-F1
#
_entry.id   AF-A0A1J5PIC5-F1
#
_cell.length_a   1.000
_cell.length_b   1.000
_cell.length_c   1.000
_cell.angle_alpha   90.00
_cell.angle_beta   90.00
_cell.angle_gamma   90.00
#
_symmetry.space_group_name_H-M   'P 1'
#
loop_
_entity.id
_entity.type
_entity.pdbx_description
1 polymer ?
#
loop_
_entity_poly.entity_id
_entity_poly.type
_entity_poly.pdbx_seq_one_letter_code
_entity_poly.pdbx_strand_id
1 'polypeptide(L)'
;MLAELKARGYLLAVATGKSRRGLDQALGTVALAGVFDSSRTADQTAGKPDPLMLHELMAEFDVAPDRTLMIGDTTHDLQMANNAGCPCVAVSYGAHEPAVFEVFAPLYVAHTVRQLHDWLLTQA
;
A
#
# COMPACT_ATOMS: atom_id res chain seq x y z
N MET A 1 1.00 10.67 10.60
CA MET A 1 0.90 10.12 9.24
C MET A 1 -0.50 9.64 8.89
N LEU A 2 -0.94 8.42 9.25
CA LEU A 2 -2.23 7.88 8.76
C LEU A 2 -3.45 8.76 9.09
N ALA A 3 -3.58 9.23 10.34
CA ALA A 3 -4.65 10.15 10.73
C ALA A 3 -4.62 11.48 9.94
N GLU A 4 -3.44 11.95 9.56
CA GLU A 4 -3.30 13.17 8.77
C GLU A 4 -3.73 12.97 7.32
N LEU A 5 -3.41 11.80 6.73
CA LEU A 5 -3.91 11.43 5.40
C LEU A 5 -5.44 11.34 5.41
N LYS A 6 -6.04 10.71 6.43
CA LYS A 6 -7.50 10.68 6.60
C LYS A 6 -8.10 12.08 6.72
N ALA A 7 -7.48 12.95 7.53
CA ALA A 7 -7.93 14.34 7.69
C ALA A 7 -7.87 15.14 6.39
N ARG A 8 -6.97 14.77 5.46
CA ARG A 8 -6.86 15.34 4.11
C ARG A 8 -7.79 14.68 3.07
N GLY A 9 -8.61 13.70 3.47
CA GLY A 9 -9.60 13.05 2.60
C GLY A 9 -9.08 11.86 1.80
N TYR A 10 -7.90 11.32 2.11
CA TYR A 10 -7.43 10.08 1.49
C TYR A 10 -8.24 8.87 1.98
N LEU A 11 -8.52 7.97 1.04
CA LEU A 11 -8.95 6.60 1.34
C LEU A 11 -7.72 5.75 1.62
N LEU A 12 -7.74 5.00 2.71
CA LEU A 12 -6.63 4.15 3.12
C LEU A 12 -7.08 2.69 3.06
N ALA A 13 -6.34 1.86 2.33
CA ALA A 13 -6.64 0.44 2.22
C ALA A 13 -5.39 -0.43 2.44
N VAL A 14 -5.61 -1.70 2.80
CA VAL A 14 -4.53 -2.68 2.97
C VAL A 14 -4.64 -3.79 1.92
N ALA A 15 -3.64 -3.94 1.07
CA ALA A 15 -3.46 -5.13 0.22
C ALA A 15 -2.29 -5.96 0.78
N THR A 16 -2.54 -7.18 1.27
CA THR A 16 -1.54 -7.95 2.03
C THR A 16 -1.52 -9.44 1.69
N GLY A 17 -0.33 -10.04 1.75
CA GLY A 17 -0.14 -11.49 1.65
C GLY A 17 -0.57 -12.28 2.89
N LYS A 18 -0.95 -11.59 3.99
CA LYS A 18 -1.48 -12.23 5.20
C LYS A 18 -2.87 -12.82 4.94
N SER A 19 -3.28 -13.79 5.75
CA SER A 19 -4.69 -14.23 5.82
C SER A 19 -5.56 -13.17 6.50
N ARG A 20 -6.88 -13.24 6.33
CA ARG A 20 -7.84 -12.35 7.01
C ARG A 20 -7.61 -12.32 8.52
N ARG A 21 -7.51 -13.50 9.14
CA ARG A 21 -7.23 -13.63 10.58
C ARG A 21 -5.92 -12.97 10.97
N GLY A 22 -4.87 -13.14 10.16
CA GLY A 22 -3.57 -12.53 10.43
C GLY A 22 -3.59 -11.01 10.31
N LEU A 23 -4.37 -10.48 9.36
CA LEU A 23 -4.59 -9.03 9.23
C LEU A 23 -5.40 -8.49 10.41
N ASP A 24 -6.49 -9.16 10.81
CA ASP A 24 -7.30 -8.78 11.97
C ASP A 24 -6.49 -8.65 13.25
N GLN A 25 -5.61 -9.62 13.50
CA GLN A 25 -4.72 -9.58 14.66
C GLN A 25 -3.74 -8.40 14.60
N ALA A 26 -3.22 -8.07 13.42
CA ALA A 26 -2.32 -6.92 13.25
C ALA A 26 -3.04 -5.57 13.40
N LEU A 27 -4.29 -5.47 12.93
CA LEU A 27 -5.09 -4.24 12.99
C LEU A 27 -5.84 -4.06 14.31
N GLY A 28 -6.00 -5.11 15.11
CA GLY A 28 -6.77 -5.11 16.37
C GLY A 28 -6.21 -4.24 17.49
N THR A 29 -5.20 -3.39 17.22
CA THR A 29 -4.73 -2.38 18.17
C THR A 29 -5.63 -1.16 18.14
N VAL A 30 -5.86 -0.52 19.31
CA VAL A 30 -6.69 0.70 19.40
C VAL A 30 -6.21 1.80 18.45
N ALA A 31 -4.91 1.85 18.16
CA ALA A 31 -4.31 2.85 17.28
C ALA A 31 -4.66 2.66 15.78
N LEU A 32 -5.05 1.45 15.36
CA LEU A 32 -5.34 1.13 13.95
C LEU A 32 -6.83 0.84 13.70
N ALA A 33 -7.63 0.73 14.76
CA ALA A 33 -9.07 0.52 14.66
C ALA A 33 -9.73 1.68 13.87
N GLY A 34 -10.43 1.35 12.78
CA GLY A 34 -11.13 2.33 11.94
C GLY A 34 -10.24 3.21 11.08
N VAL A 35 -8.92 2.93 11.00
CA VAL A 35 -8.00 3.74 10.19
C VAL A 35 -8.11 3.42 8.69
N PHE A 36 -8.32 2.14 8.36
CA PHE A 36 -8.41 1.67 6.98
C PHE A 36 -9.87 1.50 6.56
N ASP A 37 -10.19 2.00 5.37
CA ASP A 37 -11.51 1.98 4.76
C ASP A 37 -11.85 0.61 4.17
N SER A 38 -10.84 -0.14 3.68
CA SER A 38 -11.02 -1.51 3.19
C SER A 38 -9.69 -2.30 3.19
N SER A 39 -9.77 -3.58 2.85
CA SER A 39 -8.62 -4.47 2.75
C SER A 39 -8.84 -5.63 1.79
N ARG A 40 -7.74 -6.17 1.25
CA ARG A 40 -7.66 -7.45 0.55
C ARG A 40 -6.53 -8.30 1.11
N THR A 41 -6.83 -9.58 1.32
CA THR A 41 -5.89 -10.58 1.84
C THR A 41 -5.72 -11.72 0.84
N ALA A 42 -4.62 -12.47 0.94
CA ALA A 42 -4.28 -13.52 -0.02
C ALA A 42 -5.22 -14.74 0.02
N ASP A 43 -6.04 -14.87 1.06
CA ASP A 43 -7.10 -15.89 1.18
C ASP A 43 -8.46 -15.41 0.64
N GLN A 44 -8.58 -14.14 0.25
CA GLN A 44 -9.81 -13.57 -0.33
C GLN A 44 -9.74 -13.42 -1.85
N THR A 45 -8.53 -13.26 -2.41
CA THR A 45 -8.32 -12.99 -3.83
C THR A 45 -6.90 -13.41 -4.26
N ALA A 46 -6.52 -13.17 -5.51
CA ALA A 46 -5.20 -13.52 -6.02
C ALA A 46 -4.09 -12.75 -5.27
N GLY A 47 -3.00 -13.46 -4.95
CA GLY A 47 -1.85 -12.92 -4.23
C GLY A 47 -0.90 -12.11 -5.09
N LYS A 48 -0.13 -11.23 -4.47
CA LYS A 48 0.96 -10.47 -5.12
C LYS A 48 1.91 -11.44 -5.86
N PRO A 49 2.38 -11.12 -7.07
CA PRO A 49 2.30 -9.81 -7.74
C PRO A 49 1.05 -9.62 -8.63
N ASP A 50 0.03 -10.47 -8.52
CA ASP A 50 -1.22 -10.31 -9.26
C ASP A 50 -1.91 -8.99 -8.88
N PRO A 51 -2.36 -8.16 -9.85
CA PRO A 51 -2.95 -6.85 -9.58
C PRO A 51 -4.36 -6.89 -8.98
N LEU A 52 -4.99 -8.07 -8.87
CA LEU A 52 -6.41 -8.20 -8.53
C LEU A 52 -6.78 -7.54 -7.20
N MET A 53 -5.92 -7.59 -6.18
CA MET A 53 -6.16 -6.87 -4.91
C MET A 53 -6.36 -5.37 -5.14
N LEU A 54 -5.52 -4.75 -5.98
CA LEU A 54 -5.59 -3.32 -6.26
C LEU A 54 -6.79 -3.00 -7.15
N HIS A 55 -7.07 -3.81 -8.17
CA HIS A 55 -8.25 -3.62 -9.02
C HIS A 55 -9.57 -3.70 -8.24
N GLU A 56 -9.69 -4.67 -7.32
CA GLU A 56 -10.88 -4.79 -6.49
C GLU A 56 -11.05 -3.60 -5.53
N LEU A 57 -9.96 -3.09 -4.96
CA LEU A 57 -9.99 -1.90 -4.09
C LEU A 57 -10.33 -0.63 -4.89
N MET A 58 -9.72 -0.46 -6.07
CA MET A 58 -10.03 0.63 -7.00
C MET A 58 -11.51 0.62 -7.40
N ALA A 59 -12.05 -0.55 -7.74
CA ALA A 59 -13.46 -0.71 -8.09
C ALA A 59 -14.40 -0.46 -6.91
N GLU A 60 -14.05 -0.91 -5.70
CA GLU A 60 -14.85 -0.68 -4.48
C GLU A 60 -14.99 0.82 -4.16
N PHE A 61 -13.93 1.59 -4.41
CA PHE A 61 -13.90 3.02 -4.11
C PHE A 61 -14.22 3.93 -5.30
N ASP A 62 -14.43 3.37 -6.49
CA ASP A 62 -14.56 4.11 -7.75
C ASP A 62 -13.38 5.07 -7.99
N VAL A 63 -12.16 4.56 -7.78
CA VAL A 63 -10.90 5.31 -7.93
C VAL A 63 -10.07 4.74 -9.07
N ALA A 64 -9.62 5.61 -9.97
CA ALA A 64 -8.78 5.23 -11.09
C ALA A 64 -7.32 4.89 -10.67
N PRO A 65 -6.56 4.12 -11.47
CA PRO A 65 -5.18 3.76 -11.15
C PRO A 65 -4.25 4.95 -10.93
N ASP A 66 -4.41 6.03 -11.70
CA ASP A 66 -3.63 7.27 -11.59
C ASP A 66 -3.94 8.08 -10.31
N ARG A 67 -5.04 7.75 -9.63
CA ARG A 67 -5.46 8.30 -8.34
C ARG A 67 -5.15 7.37 -7.17
N THR A 68 -4.43 6.28 -7.41
CA THR A 68 -4.07 5.26 -6.42
C THR A 68 -2.57 5.19 -6.25
N LEU A 69 -2.06 5.08 -5.02
CA LEU A 69 -0.64 4.91 -4.75
C LEU A 69 -0.42 3.63 -3.93
N MET A 70 0.37 2.70 -4.46
CA MET A 70 0.80 1.51 -3.71
C MET A 70 2.06 1.81 -2.91
N ILE A 71 2.05 1.53 -1.61
CA ILE A 71 3.23 1.64 -0.74
C ILE A 71 3.62 0.23 -0.28
N GLY A 72 4.86 -0.18 -0.53
CA GLY A 72 5.31 -1.54 -0.22
C GLY A 72 6.80 -1.67 0.05
N ASP A 73 7.16 -2.78 0.68
CA ASP A 73 8.53 -3.11 1.11
C ASP A 73 9.11 -4.33 0.39
N THR A 74 8.33 -4.93 -0.52
CA THR A 74 8.74 -6.07 -1.33
C THR A 74 8.66 -5.77 -2.82
N THR A 75 9.44 -6.51 -3.60
CA THR A 75 9.32 -6.48 -5.07
C THR A 75 7.93 -6.92 -5.55
N HIS A 76 7.25 -7.78 -4.78
CA HIS A 76 5.89 -8.23 -5.09
C HIS A 76 4.88 -7.07 -5.00
N ASP A 77 5.09 -6.13 -4.06
CA ASP A 77 4.24 -4.94 -3.94
C ASP A 77 4.38 -4.01 -5.14
N LEU A 78 5.63 -3.71 -5.51
CA LEU A 78 5.93 -2.80 -6.60
C LEU A 78 5.52 -3.40 -7.94
N GLN A 79 5.72 -4.71 -8.11
CA GLN A 79 5.24 -5.40 -9.30
C GLN A 79 3.71 -5.44 -9.38
N MET A 80 3.02 -5.65 -8.26
CA MET A 80 1.55 -5.58 -8.20
C MET A 80 1.05 -4.19 -8.62
N ALA A 81 1.70 -3.13 -8.17
CA ALA A 81 1.37 -1.76 -8.56
C ALA A 81 1.54 -1.54 -10.07
N ASN A 82 2.68 -1.95 -10.62
CA ASN A 82 2.96 -1.85 -12.06
C ASN A 82 1.95 -2.66 -12.89
N ASN A 83 1.61 -3.87 -12.46
CA ASN A 83 0.60 -4.71 -13.10
C ASN A 83 -0.80 -4.09 -13.04
N ALA A 84 -1.10 -3.32 -11.98
CA ALA A 84 -2.36 -2.60 -11.81
C ALA A 84 -2.38 -1.22 -12.49
N GLY A 85 -1.25 -0.80 -13.08
CA GLY A 85 -1.12 0.50 -13.73
C GLY A 85 -1.16 1.70 -12.77
N CYS A 86 -0.85 1.51 -11.49
CA CYS A 86 -0.80 2.60 -10.51
C CYS A 86 0.65 2.90 -10.06
N PRO A 87 0.96 4.15 -9.69
CA PRO A 87 2.27 4.50 -9.15
C PRO A 87 2.55 3.77 -7.84
N CYS A 88 3.84 3.60 -7.55
CA CYS A 88 4.29 3.00 -6.30
C CYS A 88 5.36 3.81 -5.57
N VAL A 89 5.45 3.61 -4.27
CA VAL A 89 6.54 4.05 -3.39
C VAL A 89 7.08 2.84 -2.66
N ALA A 90 8.40 2.71 -2.65
CA ALA A 90 9.07 1.66 -1.90
C ALA A 90 9.48 2.14 -0.51
N VAL A 91 9.51 1.23 0.46
CA VAL A 91 10.09 1.50 1.78
C VAL A 91 11.22 0.50 2.08
N SER A 92 12.38 0.98 2.52
CA SER A 92 13.57 0.13 2.73
C SER A 92 13.69 -0.47 4.12
N TYR A 93 12.76 -0.16 5.02
CA TYR A 93 12.79 -0.62 6.41
C TYR A 93 11.90 -1.86 6.63
N GLY A 94 11.63 -2.61 5.56
CA GLY A 94 10.86 -3.85 5.56
C GLY A 94 11.65 -5.03 5.02
N ALA A 95 11.02 -5.87 4.20
CA ALA A 95 11.49 -7.22 3.92
C ALA A 95 12.54 -7.34 2.80
N HIS A 96 12.51 -6.51 1.76
CA HIS A 96 13.45 -6.59 0.64
C HIS A 96 14.46 -5.43 0.64
N GLU A 97 15.67 -5.71 0.14
CA GLU A 97 16.75 -4.73 0.03
C GLU A 97 16.48 -3.65 -1.05
N PRO A 98 16.84 -2.38 -0.85
CA PRO A 98 16.51 -1.29 -1.78
C PRO A 98 17.08 -1.44 -3.18
N ALA A 99 18.22 -2.12 -3.31
CA ALA A 99 18.91 -2.30 -4.58
C ALA A 99 18.05 -2.99 -5.64
N VAL A 100 17.02 -3.75 -5.23
CA VAL A 100 16.12 -4.44 -6.17
C VAL A 100 14.88 -3.63 -6.55
N PHE A 101 14.68 -2.42 -6.01
CA PHE A 101 13.47 -1.63 -6.27
C PHE A 101 13.54 -0.80 -7.55
N GLU A 102 14.73 -0.44 -8.02
CA GLU A 102 14.92 0.46 -9.18
C GLU A 102 14.21 -0.06 -10.44
N VAL A 103 14.22 -1.37 -10.67
CA VAL A 103 13.58 -2.00 -11.85
C VAL A 103 12.06 -1.84 -11.89
N PHE A 104 11.43 -1.45 -10.77
CA PHE A 104 9.99 -1.20 -10.70
C PHE A 104 9.64 0.28 -10.82
N ALA A 105 10.63 1.17 -10.97
CA ALA A 105 10.47 2.61 -11.12
C ALA A 105 9.55 3.26 -10.04
N PRO A 106 9.79 3.04 -8.73
CA PRO A 106 9.02 3.70 -7.69
C PRO A 106 9.24 5.22 -7.75
N LEU A 107 8.19 5.99 -7.45
CA LEU A 107 8.27 7.46 -7.37
C LEU A 107 9.24 7.93 -6.29
N TYR A 108 9.43 7.12 -5.25
CA TYR A 108 10.32 7.40 -4.14
C TYR A 108 10.68 6.10 -3.41
N VAL A 109 11.86 6.08 -2.79
CA VAL A 109 12.29 5.03 -1.86
C VAL A 109 12.50 5.67 -0.49
N ALA A 110 11.59 5.43 0.44
CA ALA A 110 11.68 5.98 1.80
C ALA A 110 12.50 5.05 2.70
N HIS A 111 13.53 5.60 3.35
CA HIS A 111 14.38 4.84 4.27
C HIS A 111 13.94 4.91 5.73
N THR A 112 12.97 5.77 6.04
CA THR A 112 12.35 5.84 7.36
C THR A 112 10.87 6.19 7.23
N VAL A 113 10.07 5.88 8.26
CA VAL A 113 8.67 6.31 8.33
C VAL A 113 8.54 7.82 8.25
N ARG A 114 9.49 8.58 8.81
CA ARG A 114 9.54 10.04 8.70
C ARG A 114 9.69 10.50 7.25
N GLN A 115 10.64 9.92 6.50
CA GLN A 115 10.82 10.25 5.10
C GLN A 115 9.58 9.91 4.26
N LEU A 116 8.92 8.79 4.53
CA LEU A 116 7.65 8.46 3.87
C LEU A 116 6.58 9.51 4.20
N HIS A 117 6.44 9.86 5.48
CA HIS A 117 5.48 10.86 5.94
C HIS A 117 5.74 12.21 5.25
N ASP A 118 6.96 12.73 5.32
CA ASP A 118 7.34 14.01 4.73
C ASP A 118 7.09 14.02 3.22
N TRP A 119 7.46 12.96 2.51
CA TRP A 119 7.22 12.83 1.07
C TRP A 119 5.72 12.86 0.76
N LEU A 120 4.91 12.06 1.46
CA LEU A 120 3.45 12.03 1.26
C LEU A 120 2.79 13.40 1.49
N LEU A 121 3.31 14.23 2.40
CA LEU A 121 2.76 15.57 2.64
C LEU A 121 3.13 16.57 1.53
N THR A 122 4.18 16.33 0.76
CA THR A 122 4.63 17.21 -0.34
C THR A 122 4.00 16.89 -1.69
N GLN A 123 3.49 15.66 -1.86
CA GLN A 123 2.83 15.20 -3.08
C GLN A 123 1.29 15.30 -3.02
N ALA A 124 0.76 15.73 -1.87
CA ALA A 124 -0.66 15.84 -1.57
C ALA A 124 -1.25 17.21 -1.92
#